data_AF-A0AAV6ZQ78-F1
#
_entry.id   AF-A0AAV6ZQ78-F1
#
_cell.length_a   1.000
_cell.length_b   1.000
_cell.length_c   1.000
_cell.angle_alpha   90.00
_cell.angle_beta   90.00
_cell.angle_gamma   90.00
#
_symmetry.space_group_name_H-M   'P 1'
#
loop_
_entity.id
_entity.type
_entity.pdbx_description
1 polymer ?
#
loop_
_entity_poly.entity_id
_entity_poly.type
_entity_poly.pdbx_seq_one_letter_code
_entity_poly.pdbx_strand_id
1 'polypeptide(L)'
;MVSFWSLCCLIGMDFATFHILRHVLSRYFPLSLALAWGIALAQLLILALVLLAGKSIFRGRSFLREDKLLASSIVSSLLVPSCATWAVVFMPRTGADLLHRWGHLDLFICSHLITLTSALVWHQLFLSGEDEKGSSASVWRLLALLRPYSWRFLLVAVFLVLSSWGEMALPAYTGRMADWIHNKEDPSIFWTTIITLALITISSAVTEFVCDCIFNVTMSLVHTQSQGKLLFSILKQDITFFDTVPAGDITSRVTSDITAMSEALSHTLSLLMWYAMRLAFLFIYMAGLSPKLTLFTVLCLLIITIVPRLSGTYSQNLAVKIQGSLCEVNQVAMETFSNMKTVRSFANEEGECQRYEGKLDATYQLNKTEALAYGWTLVANSFSGLALKVGILYFGGRLVTNEEVSGGELVSFVLYELQFASAVEVRSRTL
;
A
#
# COMPACT_ATOMS: atom_id res chain seq x y z
N MET A 1 3.15 -3.87 -20.52
CA MET A 1 2.16 -2.84 -20.16
C MET A 1 1.01 -2.92 -21.16
N VAL A 2 -0.21 -3.21 -20.71
CA VAL A 2 -1.41 -3.07 -21.57
C VAL A 2 -1.51 -1.59 -21.88
N SER A 3 -1.55 -1.19 -23.16
CA SER A 3 -1.61 0.23 -23.49
C SER A 3 -2.92 0.81 -22.96
N PHE A 4 -2.84 1.96 -22.29
CA PHE A 4 -4.00 2.71 -21.79
C PHE A 4 -5.11 2.87 -22.85
N TRP A 5 -4.69 3.05 -24.11
CA TRP A 5 -5.57 3.11 -25.28
C TRP A 5 -6.38 1.82 -25.53
N SER A 6 -5.79 0.64 -25.33
CA SER A 6 -6.51 -0.63 -25.53
C SER A 6 -7.61 -0.85 -24.49
N LEU A 7 -7.39 -0.44 -23.24
CA LEU A 7 -8.40 -0.50 -22.17
C LEU A 7 -9.55 0.47 -22.45
N CYS A 8 -9.27 1.69 -22.90
CA CYS A 8 -10.30 2.65 -23.30
C CYS A 8 -11.16 2.15 -24.47
N CYS A 9 -10.55 1.52 -25.49
CA CYS A 9 -11.31 0.94 -26.60
C CYS A 9 -12.20 -0.23 -26.15
N LEU A 10 -11.73 -1.09 -25.25
CA LEU A 10 -12.49 -2.21 -24.71
C LEU A 10 -13.68 -1.72 -23.88
N ILE A 11 -13.47 -0.73 -23.01
CA ILE A 11 -14.52 -0.11 -22.21
C ILE A 11 -15.56 0.60 -23.13
N GLY A 12 -15.10 1.23 -24.21
CA GLY A 12 -15.99 1.83 -25.22
C GLY A 12 -16.85 0.81 -25.96
N MET A 13 -16.30 -0.35 -26.33
CA MET A 13 -17.06 -1.45 -26.94
C MET A 13 -18.04 -2.09 -25.95
N ASP A 14 -17.64 -2.29 -24.69
CA ASP A 14 -18.51 -2.77 -23.62
C ASP A 14 -19.72 -1.86 -23.41
N PHE A 15 -19.50 -0.54 -23.42
CA PHE A 15 -20.57 0.45 -23.29
C PHE A 15 -21.56 0.41 -24.45
N ALA A 16 -21.06 0.36 -25.68
CA ALA A 16 -21.91 0.32 -26.88
C ALA A 16 -22.76 -0.95 -26.93
N THR A 17 -22.17 -2.11 -26.61
CA THR A 17 -22.88 -3.39 -26.60
C THR A 17 -23.94 -3.45 -25.50
N PHE A 18 -23.66 -2.92 -24.30
CA PHE A 18 -24.64 -2.83 -23.22
C PHE A 18 -25.87 -2.01 -23.63
N HIS A 19 -25.64 -0.82 -24.19
CA HIS A 19 -26.71 0.11 -24.53
C HIS A 19 -27.63 -0.45 -25.63
N ILE A 20 -27.05 -1.08 -26.65
CA ILE A 20 -27.80 -1.73 -27.73
C ILE A 20 -28.62 -2.91 -27.19
N LEU A 21 -28.00 -3.78 -26.38
CA LEU A 21 -28.66 -5.00 -25.91
C LEU A 21 -29.81 -4.69 -24.93
N ARG A 22 -29.63 -3.68 -24.07
CA ARG A 22 -30.69 -3.16 -23.19
C ARG A 22 -31.85 -2.61 -23.99
N HIS A 23 -31.59 -1.76 -24.99
CA HIS A 23 -32.64 -1.10 -25.77
C HIS A 23 -33.48 -2.09 -26.59
N VAL A 24 -32.88 -3.21 -26.98
CA VAL A 24 -33.57 -4.30 -27.68
C VAL A 24 -34.37 -5.16 -26.70
N LEU A 25 -33.78 -5.61 -25.58
CA LEU A 25 -34.47 -6.52 -24.64
C LEU A 25 -35.55 -5.84 -23.79
N SER A 26 -35.41 -4.55 -23.46
CA SER A 26 -36.41 -3.82 -22.66
C SER A 26 -37.73 -3.58 -23.41
N ARG A 27 -37.76 -3.80 -24.73
CA ARG A 27 -38.99 -3.76 -25.55
C ARG A 27 -39.84 -5.01 -25.42
N TYR A 28 -39.25 -6.14 -25.05
CA TYR A 28 -39.91 -7.46 -25.08
C TYR A 28 -40.23 -8.02 -23.69
N PHE A 29 -39.53 -7.59 -22.64
CA PHE A 29 -39.69 -8.14 -21.29
C PHE A 29 -39.65 -7.04 -20.21
N PRO A 30 -40.47 -7.16 -19.14
CA PRO A 30 -40.37 -6.26 -17.99
C PRO A 30 -39.01 -6.43 -17.28
N LEU A 31 -38.46 -5.32 -16.74
CA LEU A 31 -37.17 -5.32 -16.02
C LEU A 31 -37.25 -6.27 -14.82
N SER A 32 -36.62 -7.43 -14.95
CA SER A 32 -36.49 -8.44 -13.90
C SER A 32 -35.02 -8.82 -13.71
N LEU A 33 -34.67 -9.35 -12.54
CA LEU A 33 -33.33 -9.85 -12.24
C LEU A 33 -32.84 -10.89 -13.27
N ALA A 34 -33.74 -11.71 -13.82
CA ALA A 34 -33.41 -12.67 -14.87
C ALA A 34 -32.95 -11.99 -16.17
N LEU A 35 -33.53 -10.83 -16.52
CA LEU A 35 -33.14 -10.05 -17.68
C LEU A 35 -31.74 -9.43 -17.51
N ALA A 36 -31.40 -8.99 -16.30
CA ALA A 36 -30.08 -8.45 -15.98
C ALA A 36 -28.96 -9.49 -16.14
N TRP A 37 -29.20 -10.72 -15.67
CA TRP A 37 -28.28 -11.85 -15.88
C TRP A 37 -28.22 -12.30 -17.34
N GLY A 38 -29.36 -12.28 -18.05
CA GLY A 38 -29.41 -12.57 -19.49
C GLY A 38 -28.59 -11.59 -20.32
N ILE A 39 -28.67 -10.29 -20.01
CA ILE A 39 -27.86 -9.23 -20.65
C ILE A 39 -26.37 -9.47 -20.37
N ALA A 40 -25.99 -9.74 -19.12
CA ALA A 40 -24.59 -9.96 -18.75
C ALA A 40 -23.98 -11.20 -19.43
N LEU A 41 -24.72 -12.32 -19.49
CA LEU A 41 -24.28 -13.54 -20.17
C LEU A 41 -24.16 -13.34 -21.69
N ALA A 42 -25.10 -12.62 -22.30
CA ALA A 42 -25.05 -12.30 -23.72
C ALA A 42 -23.90 -11.33 -24.06
N GLN A 43 -23.61 -10.35 -23.20
CA GLN A 43 -22.43 -9.49 -23.35
C GLN A 43 -21.12 -10.27 -23.25
N LEU A 44 -21.01 -11.18 -22.27
CA LEU A 44 -19.84 -12.02 -22.10
C LEU A 44 -19.60 -12.90 -23.34
N LEU A 45 -20.67 -13.45 -23.92
CA LEU A 45 -20.61 -14.20 -25.19
C LEU A 45 -20.19 -13.32 -26.37
N ILE A 46 -20.74 -12.11 -26.51
CA ILE A 46 -20.39 -11.18 -27.60
C ILE A 46 -18.92 -10.76 -27.49
N LEU A 47 -18.44 -10.43 -26.29
CA LEU A 47 -17.04 -10.03 -26.06
C LEU A 47 -16.07 -11.18 -26.28
N ALA A 48 -16.43 -12.39 -25.83
CA ALA A 48 -15.65 -13.59 -26.12
C ALA A 48 -15.56 -13.85 -27.63
N LEU A 49 -16.66 -13.69 -28.37
CA LEU A 49 -16.69 -13.84 -29.83
C LEU A 49 -15.88 -12.75 -30.55
N VAL A 50 -15.95 -11.49 -30.11
CA VAL A 50 -15.16 -10.38 -30.67
C VAL A 50 -13.66 -10.60 -30.43
N LEU A 51 -13.27 -11.08 -29.26
CA LEU A 51 -11.87 -11.40 -28.94
C LEU A 51 -11.38 -12.62 -29.74
N LEU A 52 -12.23 -13.64 -29.92
CA LEU A 52 -11.93 -14.80 -30.77
C LEU A 52 -11.87 -14.44 -32.27
N ALA A 53 -12.70 -13.52 -32.75
CA ALA A 53 -12.67 -13.03 -34.12
C ALA A 53 -11.46 -12.11 -34.38
N GLY A 54 -11.12 -11.23 -33.42
CA GLY A 54 -9.92 -10.39 -33.45
C GLY A 54 -8.62 -11.20 -33.52
N LYS A 55 -8.62 -12.43 -32.99
CA LYS A 55 -7.53 -13.40 -33.09
C LYS A 55 -7.19 -13.80 -34.53
N SER A 56 -8.16 -13.76 -35.46
CA SER A 56 -7.93 -14.07 -36.88
C SER A 56 -7.37 -12.88 -37.66
N ILE A 57 -7.71 -11.66 -37.23
CA ILE A 57 -7.37 -10.40 -37.93
C ILE A 57 -6.02 -9.83 -37.49
N PHE A 58 -5.61 -10.00 -36.23
CA PHE A 58 -4.40 -9.36 -35.65
C PHE A 58 -3.24 -10.32 -35.36
N ARG A 59 -3.02 -11.29 -36.25
CA ARG A 59 -1.90 -12.24 -36.16
C ARG A 59 -0.57 -11.53 -36.46
N GLY A 60 0.02 -10.85 -35.47
CA GLY A 60 1.39 -10.30 -35.59
C GLY A 60 1.80 -9.10 -34.73
N ARG A 61 0.95 -8.53 -33.87
CA ARG A 61 1.37 -7.46 -32.95
C ARG A 61 1.28 -7.91 -31.50
N SER A 62 2.39 -7.77 -30.75
CA SER A 62 2.55 -8.04 -29.30
C SER A 62 1.67 -7.17 -28.37
N PHE A 63 0.64 -6.54 -28.93
CA PHE A 63 -0.17 -5.50 -28.30
C PHE A 63 -1.19 -6.06 -27.30
N LEU A 64 -1.47 -7.37 -27.31
CA LEU A 64 -2.51 -7.99 -26.50
C LEU A 64 -1.94 -9.22 -25.78
N ARG A 65 -1.63 -9.11 -24.49
CA ARG A 65 -1.35 -10.28 -23.65
C ARG A 65 -2.70 -10.89 -23.27
N GLU A 66 -3.09 -11.91 -24.02
CA GLU A 66 -4.45 -12.45 -24.18
C GLU A 66 -5.12 -12.83 -22.84
N ASP A 67 -4.37 -13.37 -21.88
CA ASP A 67 -4.92 -13.92 -20.64
C ASP A 67 -5.40 -12.86 -19.64
N LYS A 68 -4.72 -11.70 -19.59
CA LYS A 68 -5.02 -10.64 -18.61
C LYS A 68 -6.22 -9.78 -19.03
N LEU A 69 -6.48 -9.65 -20.33
CA LEU A 69 -7.61 -8.87 -20.87
C LEU A 69 -8.94 -9.64 -20.81
N LEU A 70 -8.90 -10.95 -21.08
CA LEU A 70 -10.06 -11.83 -20.89
C LEU A 70 -10.48 -11.84 -19.42
N ALA A 71 -9.53 -11.97 -18.49
CA ALA A 71 -9.83 -11.91 -17.06
C ALA A 71 -10.45 -10.55 -16.64
N SER A 72 -9.94 -9.42 -17.12
CA SER A 72 -10.51 -8.11 -16.80
C SER A 72 -11.91 -7.89 -17.38
N SER A 73 -12.19 -8.43 -18.58
CA SER A 73 -13.51 -8.33 -19.23
C SER A 73 -14.55 -9.26 -18.59
N ILE A 74 -14.14 -10.43 -18.10
CA ILE A 74 -14.99 -11.33 -17.31
C ILE A 74 -15.32 -10.68 -15.96
N VAL A 75 -14.35 -10.06 -15.28
CA VAL A 75 -14.59 -9.39 -14.00
C VAL A 75 -15.50 -8.17 -14.18
N SER A 76 -15.30 -7.33 -15.20
CA SER A 76 -16.15 -6.16 -15.46
C SER A 76 -17.60 -6.53 -15.80
N SER A 77 -17.81 -7.59 -16.59
CA SER A 77 -19.13 -8.04 -17.01
C SER A 77 -19.94 -8.74 -15.91
N LEU A 78 -19.28 -9.41 -14.95
CA LEU A 78 -19.96 -10.09 -13.83
C LEU A 78 -20.12 -9.24 -12.56
N LEU A 79 -19.36 -8.16 -12.38
CA LEU A 79 -19.42 -7.35 -11.15
C LEU A 79 -20.76 -6.61 -10.98
N VAL A 80 -21.28 -6.09 -12.09
CA VAL A 80 -22.51 -5.28 -12.10
C VAL A 80 -23.77 -6.11 -11.78
N PRO A 81 -24.01 -7.29 -12.40
CA PRO A 81 -25.17 -8.13 -12.05
C PRO A 81 -25.06 -8.76 -10.66
N SER A 82 -23.83 -9.03 -10.17
CA SER A 82 -23.62 -9.58 -8.83
C SER A 82 -23.83 -8.53 -7.71
N CYS A 83 -23.46 -7.26 -7.93
CA CYS A 83 -23.84 -6.18 -7.02
C CYS A 83 -25.36 -5.93 -7.04
N ALA A 84 -26.01 -6.02 -8.20
CA ALA A 84 -27.45 -5.85 -8.32
C ALA A 84 -28.24 -6.97 -7.61
N THR A 85 -27.79 -8.23 -7.67
CA THR A 85 -28.41 -9.33 -6.92
C THR A 85 -28.24 -9.15 -5.41
N TRP A 86 -27.05 -8.76 -4.96
CA TRP A 86 -26.79 -8.50 -3.54
C TRP A 86 -27.66 -7.36 -3.00
N ALA A 87 -27.80 -6.27 -3.75
CA ALA A 87 -28.63 -5.13 -3.35
C ALA A 87 -30.12 -5.50 -3.23
N VAL A 88 -30.65 -6.33 -4.14
CA VAL A 88 -32.06 -6.77 -4.09
C VAL A 88 -32.30 -7.78 -2.97
N VAL A 89 -31.32 -8.64 -2.65
CA VAL A 89 -31.44 -9.66 -1.60
C VAL A 89 -31.35 -9.06 -0.19
N PHE A 90 -30.46 -8.11 0.04
CA PHE A 90 -30.22 -7.55 1.39
C PHE A 90 -30.97 -6.23 1.66
N MET A 91 -31.37 -5.47 0.64
CA MET A 91 -32.08 -4.20 0.80
C MET A 91 -33.27 -4.07 -0.18
N PRO A 92 -34.43 -4.68 0.14
CA PRO A 92 -35.56 -4.77 -0.80
C PRO A 92 -36.20 -3.42 -1.18
N ARG A 93 -36.09 -2.39 -0.32
CA ARG A 93 -36.64 -1.05 -0.59
C ARG A 93 -35.79 -0.23 -1.56
N THR A 94 -34.47 -0.27 -1.44
CA THR A 94 -33.51 0.45 -2.30
C THR A 94 -33.14 -0.34 -3.57
N GLY A 95 -33.26 -1.68 -3.54
CA GLY A 95 -32.97 -2.55 -4.69
C GLY A 95 -33.91 -2.34 -5.88
N ALA A 96 -35.19 -2.03 -5.64
CA ALA A 96 -36.16 -1.74 -6.70
C ALA A 96 -35.89 -0.40 -7.41
N ASP A 97 -35.51 0.64 -6.66
CA ASP A 97 -35.13 1.94 -7.21
C ASP A 97 -33.81 1.89 -7.99
N LEU A 98 -32.85 1.08 -7.53
CA LEU A 98 -31.59 0.80 -8.24
C LEU A 98 -31.82 0.06 -9.56
N LEU A 99 -32.76 -0.88 -9.61
CA LEU A 99 -33.16 -1.58 -10.83
C LEU A 99 -33.81 -0.62 -11.84
N HIS A 100 -34.60 0.34 -11.37
CA HIS A 100 -35.22 1.35 -12.23
C HIS A 100 -34.21 2.40 -12.74
N ARG A 101 -33.23 2.78 -11.91
CA ARG A 101 -32.11 3.70 -12.25
C ARG A 101 -30.93 3.03 -12.95
N TRP A 102 -30.97 1.72 -13.17
CA TRP A 102 -29.89 0.89 -13.73
C TRP A 102 -29.48 1.25 -15.18
N GLY A 103 -29.96 2.37 -15.73
CA GLY A 103 -29.61 2.89 -17.06
C GLY A 103 -29.17 4.34 -17.12
N HIS A 104 -29.04 5.01 -15.98
CA HIS A 104 -28.44 6.34 -15.98
C HIS A 104 -26.92 6.22 -16.15
N LEU A 105 -26.34 7.07 -17.02
CA LEU A 105 -24.91 7.14 -17.32
C LEU A 105 -24.05 7.20 -16.04
N ASP A 106 -24.57 7.85 -15.00
CA ASP A 106 -23.86 8.09 -13.74
C ASP A 106 -23.54 6.79 -12.99
N LEU A 107 -24.46 5.83 -12.93
CA LEU A 107 -24.27 4.58 -12.20
C LEU A 107 -23.25 3.65 -12.90
N PHE A 108 -23.22 3.71 -14.23
CA PHE A 108 -22.32 2.92 -15.08
C PHE A 108 -20.87 3.46 -15.03
N ILE A 109 -20.72 4.78 -15.03
CA ILE A 109 -19.42 5.44 -14.83
C ILE A 109 -18.88 5.12 -13.44
N CYS A 110 -19.73 5.16 -12.40
CA CYS A 110 -19.32 4.78 -11.04
C CYS A 110 -18.89 3.31 -10.94
N SER A 111 -19.62 2.36 -11.52
CA SER A 111 -19.22 0.94 -11.47
C SER A 111 -17.93 0.68 -12.24
N HIS A 112 -17.74 1.32 -13.39
CA HIS A 112 -16.49 1.17 -14.14
C HIS A 112 -15.30 1.85 -13.47
N LEU A 113 -15.49 3.02 -12.86
CA LEU A 113 -14.47 3.65 -12.01
C LEU A 113 -14.06 2.72 -10.85
N ILE A 114 -15.03 2.06 -10.19
CA ILE A 114 -14.78 1.11 -9.11
C ILE A 114 -14.03 -0.14 -9.63
N THR A 115 -14.38 -0.67 -10.82
CA THR A 115 -13.65 -1.81 -11.41
C THR A 115 -12.26 -1.45 -11.89
N LEU A 116 -12.07 -0.23 -12.38
CA LEU A 116 -10.79 0.25 -12.88
C LEU A 116 -9.86 0.55 -11.70
N THR A 117 -10.40 1.07 -10.60
CA THR A 117 -9.65 1.29 -9.37
C THR A 117 -9.36 -0.02 -8.67
N SER A 118 -10.29 -0.99 -8.64
CA SER A 118 -10.01 -2.33 -8.08
C SER A 118 -9.01 -3.12 -8.93
N ALA A 119 -9.03 -2.99 -10.26
CA ALA A 119 -8.04 -3.59 -11.15
C ALA A 119 -6.66 -2.92 -11.01
N LEU A 120 -6.61 -1.59 -10.82
CA LEU A 120 -5.37 -0.87 -10.52
C LEU A 120 -4.82 -1.26 -9.15
N VAL A 121 -5.67 -1.36 -8.13
CA VAL A 121 -5.33 -1.85 -6.78
C VAL A 121 -4.76 -3.26 -6.86
N TRP A 122 -5.43 -4.17 -7.58
CA TRP A 122 -4.97 -5.54 -7.77
C TRP A 122 -3.63 -5.60 -8.52
N HIS A 123 -3.46 -4.79 -9.56
CA HIS A 123 -2.20 -4.70 -10.30
C HIS A 123 -1.08 -4.03 -9.49
N GLN A 124 -1.40 -3.10 -8.58
CA GLN A 124 -0.41 -2.41 -7.76
C GLN A 124 0.00 -3.17 -6.50
N LEU A 125 -0.92 -3.92 -5.88
CA LEU A 125 -0.66 -4.76 -4.72
C LEU A 125 -0.03 -6.11 -5.10
N PHE A 126 -0.42 -6.73 -6.23
CA PHE A 126 -0.08 -8.13 -6.51
C PHE A 126 1.01 -8.33 -7.58
N LEU A 127 1.20 -7.41 -8.54
CA LEU A 127 2.20 -7.57 -9.62
C LEU A 127 3.57 -6.95 -9.33
N SER A 128 3.77 -6.38 -8.13
CA SER A 128 5.12 -5.96 -7.69
C SER A 128 5.94 -7.10 -7.08
N GLY A 129 5.39 -8.31 -6.99
CA GLY A 129 6.05 -9.50 -6.46
C GLY A 129 6.44 -10.56 -7.50
N GLU A 130 6.50 -10.24 -8.80
CA GLU A 130 6.79 -11.25 -9.84
C GLU A 130 8.24 -11.81 -9.84
N ASP A 131 9.12 -11.37 -8.93
CA ASP A 131 10.49 -11.92 -8.75
C ASP A 131 10.68 -12.85 -7.51
N GLU A 132 9.60 -13.22 -6.79
CA GLU A 132 9.70 -13.77 -5.41
C GLU A 132 9.79 -15.31 -5.23
N LYS A 133 10.00 -16.13 -6.25
CA LYS A 133 10.06 -17.60 -6.03
C LYS A 133 11.24 -18.04 -5.15
N GLY A 134 12.35 -17.30 -5.13
CA GLY A 134 13.49 -17.52 -4.20
C GLY A 134 13.35 -16.80 -2.85
N SER A 135 12.61 -15.68 -2.82
CA SER A 135 12.39 -14.85 -1.62
C SER A 135 11.46 -15.52 -0.61
N SER A 136 10.33 -16.05 -1.07
CA SER A 136 9.30 -16.63 -0.19
C SER A 136 9.84 -17.81 0.65
N ALA A 137 10.66 -18.68 0.05
CA ALA A 137 11.28 -19.80 0.76
C ALA A 137 12.23 -19.34 1.88
N SER A 138 12.91 -18.22 1.68
CA SER A 138 13.81 -17.60 2.68
C SER A 138 13.01 -16.97 3.82
N VAL A 139 11.93 -16.25 3.51
CA VAL A 139 11.01 -15.68 4.49
C VAL A 139 10.36 -16.76 5.35
N TRP A 140 9.91 -17.87 4.75
CA TRP A 140 9.36 -19.01 5.48
C TRP A 140 10.37 -19.65 6.43
N ARG A 141 11.66 -19.72 6.04
CA ARG A 141 12.73 -20.21 6.93
C ARG A 141 12.95 -19.27 8.12
N LEU A 142 12.87 -17.95 7.90
CA LEU A 142 12.96 -16.96 8.97
C LEU A 142 11.76 -17.05 9.92
N LEU A 143 10.54 -17.18 9.40
CA LEU A 143 9.33 -17.42 10.20
C LEU A 143 9.37 -18.75 10.97
N ALA A 144 9.99 -19.78 10.40
CA ALA A 144 10.17 -21.05 11.08
C ALA A 144 11.06 -20.93 12.34
N LEU A 145 11.97 -19.95 12.41
CA LEU A 145 12.75 -19.65 13.63
C LEU A 145 11.86 -19.11 14.76
N LEU A 146 10.74 -18.45 14.43
CA LEU A 146 9.79 -17.89 15.39
C LEU A 146 8.78 -18.93 15.89
N ARG A 147 8.56 -20.03 15.14
CA ARG A 147 7.64 -21.13 15.47
C ARG A 147 7.70 -21.63 16.93
N PRO A 148 8.85 -21.88 17.57
CA PRO A 148 8.88 -22.32 18.96
C PRO A 148 8.29 -21.30 19.95
N TYR A 149 8.22 -20.01 19.58
CA TYR A 149 7.67 -18.93 20.41
C TYR A 149 6.26 -18.50 19.99
N SER A 150 5.55 -19.33 19.19
CA SER A 150 4.21 -18.99 18.65
C SER A 150 3.21 -18.57 19.73
N TRP A 151 3.26 -19.18 20.92
CA TRP A 151 2.39 -18.79 22.05
C TRP A 151 2.64 -17.36 22.53
N ARG A 152 3.89 -16.90 22.54
CA ARG A 152 4.22 -15.52 22.92
C ARG A 152 3.77 -14.53 21.86
N PHE A 153 3.91 -14.88 20.58
CA PHE A 153 3.36 -14.08 19.48
C PHE A 153 1.82 -14.02 19.49
N LEU A 154 1.15 -15.09 19.92
CA LEU A 154 -0.29 -15.06 20.15
C LEU A 154 -0.67 -14.06 21.25
N LEU A 155 0.06 -14.07 22.38
CA LEU A 155 -0.15 -13.09 23.45
C LEU A 155 0.08 -11.65 22.97
N VAL A 156 1.16 -11.41 22.22
CA VAL A 156 1.43 -10.12 21.59
C VAL A 156 0.27 -9.70 20.69
N ALA A 157 -0.25 -10.59 19.85
CA ALA A 157 -1.38 -10.29 18.98
C ALA A 157 -2.66 -9.93 19.76
N VAL A 158 -2.93 -10.61 20.88
CA VAL A 158 -4.09 -10.31 21.75
C VAL A 158 -3.95 -8.93 22.40
N PHE A 159 -2.79 -8.61 22.96
CA PHE A 159 -2.56 -7.29 23.56
C PHE A 159 -2.55 -6.18 22.51
N LEU A 160 -2.01 -6.44 21.32
CA LEU A 160 -2.05 -5.52 20.19
C LEU A 160 -3.47 -5.17 19.77
N VAL A 161 -4.37 -6.16 19.70
CA VAL A 161 -5.80 -5.95 19.43
C VAL A 161 -6.42 -5.03 20.47
N LEU A 162 -6.16 -5.32 21.75
CA LEU A 162 -6.73 -4.57 22.87
C LEU A 162 -6.20 -3.12 22.92
N SER A 163 -4.90 -2.94 22.69
CA SER A 163 -4.26 -1.63 22.59
C SER A 163 -4.82 -0.84 21.40
N SER A 164 -4.88 -1.45 20.22
CA SER A 164 -5.42 -0.80 19.00
C SER A 164 -6.87 -0.36 19.21
N TRP A 165 -7.69 -1.17 19.88
CA TRP A 165 -9.07 -0.80 20.19
C TRP A 165 -9.15 0.45 21.08
N GLY A 166 -8.30 0.52 22.10
CA GLY A 166 -8.24 1.68 22.98
C GLY A 166 -7.72 2.94 22.31
N GLU A 167 -6.74 2.83 21.41
CA GLU A 167 -6.27 3.96 20.58
C GLU A 167 -7.38 4.52 19.69
N MET A 168 -8.18 3.63 19.07
CA MET A 168 -9.29 4.04 18.21
C MET A 168 -10.43 4.70 18.98
N ALA A 169 -10.50 4.56 20.30
CA ALA A 169 -11.50 5.23 21.12
C ALA A 169 -11.34 6.76 21.08
N LEU A 170 -10.11 7.28 21.03
CA LEU A 170 -9.85 8.72 21.15
C LEU A 170 -10.54 9.56 20.05
N PRO A 171 -10.43 9.23 18.74
CA PRO A 171 -11.19 9.92 17.70
C PRO A 171 -12.71 9.80 17.85
N ALA A 172 -13.24 8.62 18.20
CA ALA A 172 -14.68 8.41 18.39
C ALA A 172 -15.25 9.26 19.53
N TYR A 173 -14.59 9.28 20.67
CA TYR A 173 -15.00 10.10 21.82
C TYR A 173 -14.86 11.59 21.54
N THR A 174 -13.86 12.00 20.74
CA THR A 174 -13.69 13.40 20.33
C THR A 174 -14.84 13.87 19.44
N GLY A 175 -15.30 13.04 18.49
CA GLY A 175 -16.49 13.34 17.70
C GLY A 175 -17.75 13.40 18.54
N ARG A 176 -17.96 12.40 19.42
CA ARG A 176 -19.10 12.40 20.36
C ARG A 176 -19.12 13.65 21.26
N MET A 177 -17.94 14.11 21.68
CA MET A 177 -17.81 15.36 22.42
C MET A 177 -18.21 16.58 21.58
N ALA A 178 -17.83 16.61 20.29
CA ALA A 178 -18.22 17.70 19.40
C ALA A 178 -19.75 17.76 19.20
N ASP A 179 -20.41 16.61 19.08
CA ASP A 179 -21.88 16.54 19.02
C ASP A 179 -22.53 17.01 20.34
N TRP A 180 -21.98 16.60 21.49
CA TRP A 180 -22.45 17.03 22.80
C TRP A 180 -22.37 18.56 22.98
N ILE A 181 -21.25 19.17 22.58
CA ILE A 181 -21.06 20.63 22.63
C ILE A 181 -22.08 21.35 21.74
N HIS A 182 -22.40 20.77 20.58
CA HIS A 182 -23.38 21.33 19.66
C HIS A 182 -24.81 21.27 20.22
N ASN A 183 -25.19 20.13 20.80
CA ASN A 183 -26.55 19.87 21.30
C ASN A 183 -26.85 20.47 22.68
N LYS A 184 -25.84 21.01 23.39
CA LYS A 184 -25.96 21.59 24.74
C LYS A 184 -26.59 20.64 25.75
N GLU A 185 -26.14 19.38 25.74
CA GLU A 185 -26.57 18.33 26.67
C GLU A 185 -26.08 18.55 28.12
N ASP A 186 -26.58 17.75 29.07
CA ASP A 186 -26.34 17.93 30.51
C ASP A 186 -24.84 17.85 30.91
N PRO A 187 -24.34 18.76 31.79
CA PRO A 187 -22.93 18.80 32.22
C PRO A 187 -22.39 17.54 32.91
N SER A 188 -23.26 16.64 33.39
CA SER A 188 -22.86 15.41 34.09
C SER A 188 -22.33 14.33 33.13
N ILE A 189 -22.80 14.31 31.89
CA ILE A 189 -22.38 13.37 30.84
C ILE A 189 -20.97 13.71 30.34
N PHE A 190 -20.59 14.99 30.38
CA PHE A 190 -19.27 15.48 30.00
C PHE A 190 -18.16 14.87 30.85
N TRP A 191 -18.26 14.99 32.18
CA TRP A 191 -17.25 14.50 33.11
C TRP A 191 -17.10 12.99 33.06
N THR A 192 -18.22 12.27 32.94
CA THR A 192 -18.19 10.80 32.81
C THR A 192 -17.55 10.37 31.48
N THR A 193 -17.81 11.08 30.38
CA THR A 193 -17.17 10.83 29.08
C THR A 193 -15.66 11.09 29.11
N ILE A 194 -15.20 12.15 29.76
CA ILE A 194 -13.77 12.44 29.89
C ILE A 194 -13.06 11.41 30.78
N ILE A 195 -13.65 11.05 31.92
CA ILE A 195 -13.04 10.07 32.84
C ILE A 195 -12.96 8.69 32.17
N THR A 196 -14.01 8.27 31.46
CA THR A 196 -14.00 7.00 30.72
C THR A 196 -12.97 7.02 29.60
N LEU A 197 -12.88 8.11 28.83
CA LEU A 197 -11.83 8.28 27.82
C LEU A 197 -10.43 8.20 28.43
N ALA A 198 -10.17 8.93 29.52
CA ALA A 198 -8.88 8.94 30.18
C ALA A 198 -8.48 7.54 30.68
N LEU A 199 -9.42 6.79 31.28
CA LEU A 199 -9.20 5.41 31.71
C LEU A 199 -8.89 4.49 30.54
N ILE A 200 -9.62 4.61 29.43
CA ILE A 200 -9.38 3.82 28.21
C ILE A 200 -7.98 4.13 27.65
N THR A 201 -7.59 5.40 27.52
CA THR A 201 -6.29 5.78 26.98
C THR A 201 -5.12 5.35 27.87
N ILE A 202 -5.29 5.38 29.20
CA ILE A 202 -4.26 4.89 30.12
C ILE A 202 -4.16 3.36 29.99
N SER A 203 -5.29 2.66 29.92
CA SER A 203 -5.30 1.21 29.76
C SER A 203 -4.68 0.75 28.43
N SER A 204 -4.90 1.50 27.33
CA SER A 204 -4.31 1.21 26.03
C SER A 204 -2.81 1.44 26.02
N ALA A 205 -2.33 2.53 26.64
CA ALA A 205 -0.90 2.82 26.76
C ALA A 205 -0.15 1.76 27.60
N VAL A 206 -0.75 1.31 28.72
CA VAL A 206 -0.18 0.22 29.53
C VAL A 206 -0.15 -1.08 28.71
N THR A 207 -1.20 -1.35 27.95
CA THR A 207 -1.28 -2.55 27.12
C THR A 207 -0.25 -2.54 25.98
N GLU A 208 -0.06 -1.39 25.33
CA GLU A 208 0.97 -1.17 24.30
C GLU A 208 2.37 -1.40 24.88
N PHE A 209 2.67 -0.82 26.05
CA PHE A 209 3.94 -1.03 26.72
C PHE A 209 4.20 -2.52 27.03
N VAL A 210 3.20 -3.21 27.58
CA VAL A 210 3.31 -4.66 27.86
C VAL A 210 3.51 -5.46 26.58
N CYS A 211 2.78 -5.13 25.51
CA CYS A 211 2.92 -5.75 24.20
C CYS A 211 4.34 -5.60 23.64
N ASP A 212 4.88 -4.38 23.67
CA ASP A 212 6.24 -4.08 23.21
C ASP A 212 7.31 -4.77 24.07
N CYS A 213 7.13 -4.83 25.38
CA CYS A 213 8.05 -5.59 26.25
C CYS A 213 8.06 -7.08 25.88
N ILE A 214 6.88 -7.70 25.72
CA ILE A 214 6.79 -9.13 25.36
C ILE A 214 7.41 -9.37 23.98
N PHE A 215 7.16 -8.49 23.01
CA PHE A 215 7.73 -8.58 21.68
C PHE A 215 9.27 -8.49 21.70
N ASN A 216 9.83 -7.45 22.32
CA ASN A 216 11.28 -7.23 22.38
C ASN A 216 12.01 -8.34 23.14
N VAL A 217 11.45 -8.82 24.25
CA VAL A 217 12.02 -9.96 24.99
C VAL A 217 11.97 -11.23 24.14
N THR A 218 10.88 -11.45 23.40
CA THR A 218 10.76 -12.62 22.50
C THR A 218 11.77 -12.54 21.36
N MET A 219 11.96 -11.37 20.74
CA MET A 219 12.96 -11.19 19.69
C MET A 219 14.40 -11.35 20.20
N SER A 220 14.71 -10.89 21.41
CA SER A 220 16.02 -11.10 22.05
C SER A 220 16.31 -12.60 22.31
N LEU A 221 15.29 -13.38 22.67
CA LEU A 221 15.43 -14.84 22.82
C LEU A 221 15.63 -15.54 21.48
N VAL A 222 14.93 -15.09 20.43
CA VAL A 222 15.13 -15.61 19.06
C VAL A 222 16.56 -15.32 18.60
N HIS A 223 17.07 -14.11 18.86
CA HIS A 223 18.45 -13.71 18.55
C HIS A 223 19.47 -14.65 19.21
N THR A 224 19.43 -14.76 20.54
CA THR A 224 20.37 -15.59 21.32
C THR A 224 20.29 -17.08 20.97
N GLN A 225 19.09 -17.60 20.73
CA GLN A 225 18.90 -18.98 20.30
C GLN A 225 19.45 -19.23 18.89
N SER A 226 19.27 -18.29 17.96
CA SER A 226 19.80 -18.39 16.60
C SER A 226 21.33 -18.36 16.59
N GLN A 227 21.92 -17.49 17.41
CA GLN A 227 23.37 -17.44 17.62
C GLN A 227 23.93 -18.74 18.19
N GLY A 228 23.28 -19.30 19.23
CA GLY A 228 23.68 -20.58 19.80
C GLY A 228 23.56 -21.75 18.82
N LYS A 229 22.50 -21.80 18.00
CA LYS A 229 22.33 -22.82 16.96
C LYS A 229 23.39 -22.72 15.87
N LEU A 230 23.73 -21.51 15.42
CA LEU A 230 24.78 -21.33 14.40
C LEU A 230 26.13 -21.77 14.95
N LEU A 231 26.47 -21.33 16.17
CA LEU A 231 27.73 -21.72 16.82
C LEU A 231 27.83 -23.24 16.95
N PHE A 232 26.77 -23.91 17.41
CA PHE A 232 26.72 -25.37 17.51
C PHE A 232 26.87 -26.08 16.15
N SER A 233 26.31 -25.51 15.09
CA SER A 233 26.43 -26.06 13.74
C SER A 233 27.85 -25.90 13.17
N ILE A 234 28.53 -24.79 13.49
CA ILE A 234 29.92 -24.54 13.09
C ILE A 234 30.86 -25.51 13.83
N LEU A 235 30.67 -25.72 15.13
CA LEU A 235 31.48 -26.65 15.92
C LEU A 235 31.39 -28.12 15.46
N LYS A 236 30.37 -28.47 14.66
CA LYS A 236 30.20 -29.81 14.07
C LYS A 236 30.84 -29.97 12.69
N GLN A 237 31.41 -28.92 12.12
CA GLN A 237 32.10 -29.01 10.83
C GLN A 237 33.43 -29.76 10.97
N ASP A 238 33.87 -30.31 9.84
CA ASP A 238 35.17 -30.97 9.68
C ASP A 238 36.34 -29.99 9.88
N ILE A 239 37.50 -30.53 10.25
CA ILE A 239 38.71 -29.72 10.49
C ILE A 239 39.13 -28.97 9.20
N THR A 240 38.89 -29.57 8.03
CA THR A 240 39.15 -28.95 6.72
C THR A 240 38.35 -27.65 6.50
N PHE A 241 37.16 -27.50 7.09
CA PHE A 241 36.45 -26.22 7.10
C PHE A 241 37.20 -25.14 7.90
N PHE A 242 37.76 -25.49 9.05
CA PHE A 242 38.51 -24.56 9.90
C PHE A 242 39.89 -24.19 9.34
N ASP A 243 40.49 -25.05 8.52
CA ASP A 243 41.74 -24.75 7.80
C ASP A 243 41.52 -23.81 6.61
N THR A 244 40.31 -23.78 6.03
CA THR A 244 39.99 -22.99 4.84
C THR A 244 39.38 -21.62 5.16
N VAL A 245 38.61 -21.51 6.24
CA VAL A 245 37.93 -20.25 6.62
C VAL A 245 38.62 -19.63 7.84
N PRO A 246 39.11 -18.39 7.75
CA PRO A 246 39.78 -17.74 8.88
C PRO A 246 38.82 -17.52 10.05
N ALA A 247 39.34 -17.65 11.28
CA ALA A 247 38.55 -17.52 12.50
C ALA A 247 37.83 -16.16 12.63
N GLY A 248 38.40 -15.10 12.05
CA GLY A 248 37.78 -13.77 11.99
C GLY A 248 36.45 -13.76 11.23
N ASP A 249 36.40 -14.43 10.07
CA ASP A 249 35.19 -14.51 9.24
C ASP A 249 34.10 -15.33 9.93
N ILE A 250 34.47 -16.42 10.60
CA ILE A 250 33.55 -17.24 11.39
C ILE A 250 32.95 -16.40 12.52
N THR A 251 33.79 -15.66 13.24
CA THR A 251 33.34 -14.79 14.35
C THR A 251 32.42 -13.69 13.85
N SER A 252 32.75 -13.05 12.73
CA SER A 252 31.91 -12.01 12.11
C SER A 252 30.54 -12.57 11.72
N ARG A 253 30.49 -13.74 11.08
CA ARG A 253 29.23 -14.41 10.71
C ARG A 253 28.37 -14.77 11.91
N VAL A 254 28.98 -15.24 13.00
CA VAL A 254 28.24 -15.61 14.23
C VAL A 254 27.73 -14.39 14.99
N THR A 255 28.41 -13.25 14.89
CA THR A 255 28.07 -12.04 15.64
C THR A 255 27.36 -11.02 14.77
N SER A 256 28.07 -10.39 13.85
CA SER A 256 27.58 -9.29 13.00
C SER A 256 26.42 -9.72 12.11
N ASP A 257 26.57 -10.80 11.33
CA ASP A 257 25.53 -11.21 10.38
C ASP A 257 24.23 -11.65 11.08
N ILE A 258 24.34 -12.38 12.19
CA ILE A 258 23.15 -12.77 12.98
C ILE A 258 22.49 -11.56 13.63
N THR A 259 23.28 -10.61 14.12
CA THR A 259 22.73 -9.38 14.73
C THR A 259 21.98 -8.58 13.68
N ALA A 260 22.58 -8.35 12.51
CA ALA A 260 21.96 -7.65 11.40
C ALA A 260 20.69 -8.38 10.92
N MET A 261 20.73 -9.70 10.78
CA MET A 261 19.56 -10.50 10.41
C MET A 261 18.44 -10.39 11.45
N SER A 262 18.77 -10.51 12.73
CA SER A 262 17.79 -10.48 13.82
C SER A 262 17.17 -9.10 14.00
N GLU A 263 17.97 -8.03 13.84
CA GLU A 263 17.51 -6.66 13.90
C GLU A 263 16.57 -6.34 12.72
N ALA A 264 16.97 -6.71 11.51
CA ALA A 264 16.13 -6.57 10.31
C ALA A 264 14.82 -7.34 10.45
N LEU A 265 14.85 -8.57 10.97
CA LEU A 265 13.66 -9.38 11.23
C LEU A 265 12.77 -8.75 12.30
N SER A 266 13.34 -8.31 13.42
CA SER A 266 12.62 -7.65 14.52
C SER A 266 11.92 -6.39 14.03
N HIS A 267 12.65 -5.53 13.32
CA HIS A 267 12.16 -4.28 12.80
C HIS A 267 11.01 -4.51 11.79
N THR A 268 11.22 -5.38 10.81
CA THR A 268 10.22 -5.67 9.78
C THR A 268 8.95 -6.30 10.37
N LEU A 269 9.11 -7.24 11.31
CA LEU A 269 7.99 -7.90 11.97
C LEU A 269 7.20 -6.93 12.86
N SER A 270 7.89 -6.08 13.62
CA SER A 270 7.28 -5.04 14.45
C SER A 270 6.46 -4.08 13.59
N LEU A 271 7.08 -3.53 12.53
CA LEU A 271 6.39 -2.64 11.59
C LEU A 271 5.16 -3.32 10.97
N LEU A 272 5.32 -4.54 10.45
CA LEU A 272 4.22 -5.25 9.81
C LEU A 272 3.06 -5.45 10.78
N MET A 273 3.35 -5.91 12.00
CA MET A 273 2.36 -6.22 13.01
C MET A 273 1.60 -4.96 13.46
N TRP A 274 2.31 -3.91 13.86
CA TRP A 274 1.71 -2.65 14.33
C TRP A 274 0.93 -1.93 13.22
N TYR A 275 1.57 -1.69 12.07
CA TYR A 275 0.93 -0.91 11.00
C TYR A 275 -0.17 -1.70 10.29
N ALA A 276 -0.06 -3.02 10.11
CA ALA A 276 -1.15 -3.78 9.52
C ALA A 276 -2.37 -3.85 10.44
N MET A 277 -2.15 -4.06 11.75
CA MET A 277 -3.26 -4.12 12.69
C MET A 277 -3.95 -2.75 12.84
N ARG A 278 -3.18 -1.68 13.03
CA ARG A 278 -3.72 -0.32 13.11
C ARG A 278 -4.49 0.06 11.84
N LEU A 279 -3.93 -0.20 10.65
CA LEU A 279 -4.64 0.06 9.38
C LEU A 279 -5.94 -0.74 9.26
N ALA A 280 -5.96 -2.00 9.69
CA ALA A 280 -7.17 -2.82 9.68
C ALA A 280 -8.25 -2.25 10.59
N PHE A 281 -7.91 -1.87 11.82
CA PHE A 281 -8.86 -1.23 12.75
C PHE A 281 -9.35 0.11 12.23
N LEU A 282 -8.45 1.00 11.79
CA LEU A 282 -8.81 2.29 11.21
C LEU A 282 -9.80 2.12 10.06
N PHE A 283 -9.55 1.18 9.15
CA PHE A 283 -10.45 0.90 8.05
C PHE A 283 -11.83 0.41 8.52
N ILE A 284 -11.87 -0.50 9.49
CA ILE A 284 -13.14 -1.02 10.06
C ILE A 284 -13.94 0.11 10.72
N TYR A 285 -13.32 0.96 11.54
CA TYR A 285 -13.98 2.08 12.21
C TYR A 285 -14.45 3.15 11.21
N MET A 286 -13.63 3.51 10.23
CA MET A 286 -14.02 4.44 9.18
C MET A 286 -15.21 3.92 8.37
N ALA A 287 -15.19 2.64 7.99
CA ALA A 287 -16.28 2.00 7.26
C ALA A 287 -17.57 1.89 8.10
N GLY A 288 -17.44 1.74 9.42
CA GLY A 288 -18.56 1.73 10.36
C GLY A 288 -19.24 3.09 10.52
N LEU A 289 -18.49 4.20 10.42
CA LEU A 289 -19.04 5.57 10.46
C LEU A 289 -19.82 5.90 9.19
N SER A 290 -19.17 5.86 8.03
CA SER A 290 -19.82 6.18 6.77
C SER A 290 -19.12 5.50 5.59
N PRO A 291 -19.71 4.42 5.03
CA PRO A 291 -19.14 3.71 3.90
C PRO A 291 -18.90 4.60 2.67
N LYS A 292 -19.73 5.65 2.49
CA LYS A 292 -19.60 6.60 1.37
C LYS A 292 -18.32 7.44 1.50
N LEU A 293 -18.03 7.95 2.71
CA LEU A 293 -16.82 8.71 2.98
C LEU A 293 -15.58 7.81 2.90
N THR A 294 -15.64 6.60 3.44
CA THR A 294 -14.53 5.65 3.37
C THR A 294 -14.18 5.25 1.94
N LEU A 295 -15.19 5.02 1.08
CA LEU A 295 -14.94 4.71 -0.33
C LEU A 295 -14.25 5.90 -1.03
N PHE A 296 -14.69 7.12 -0.75
CA PHE A 296 -14.08 8.33 -1.28
C PHE A 296 -12.63 8.49 -0.82
N THR A 297 -12.35 8.31 0.47
CA THR A 297 -10.97 8.42 0.99
C THR A 297 -10.06 7.35 0.41
N VAL A 298 -10.51 6.09 0.35
CA VAL A 298 -9.73 5.01 -0.25
C VAL A 298 -9.45 5.30 -1.72
N LEU A 299 -10.46 5.73 -2.48
CA LEU A 299 -10.30 6.09 -3.90
C LEU A 299 -9.27 7.19 -4.09
N CYS A 300 -9.36 8.26 -3.31
CA CYS A 300 -8.40 9.35 -3.38
C CYS A 300 -7.01 8.86 -2.95
N LEU A 301 -6.87 8.16 -1.84
CA LEU A 301 -5.58 7.63 -1.38
C LEU A 301 -4.91 6.76 -2.43
N LEU A 302 -5.66 5.93 -3.16
CA LEU A 302 -5.11 5.13 -4.26
C LEU A 302 -4.50 6.01 -5.36
N ILE A 303 -5.18 7.09 -5.75
CA ILE A 303 -4.66 8.06 -6.72
C ILE A 303 -3.38 8.73 -6.18
N ILE A 304 -3.38 9.09 -4.91
CA ILE A 304 -2.26 9.77 -4.25
C ILE A 304 -1.03 8.87 -4.15
N THR A 305 -1.20 7.58 -3.85
CA THR A 305 -0.09 6.62 -3.72
C THR A 305 0.67 6.36 -5.03
N ILE A 306 0.08 6.68 -6.19
CA ILE A 306 0.73 6.49 -7.50
C ILE A 306 1.88 7.49 -7.71
N VAL A 307 1.72 8.73 -7.26
CA VAL A 307 2.69 9.81 -7.48
C VAL A 307 4.04 9.53 -6.80
N PRO A 308 4.09 9.21 -5.48
CA PRO A 308 5.34 8.84 -4.81
C PRO A 308 6.03 7.64 -5.44
N ARG A 309 5.26 6.68 -5.96
CA ARG A 309 5.81 5.45 -6.55
C ARG A 309 6.57 5.73 -7.84
N LEU A 310 6.00 6.55 -8.72
CA LEU A 310 6.68 6.97 -9.95
C LEU A 310 7.92 7.81 -9.65
N SER A 311 7.80 8.75 -8.70
CA SER A 311 8.94 9.54 -8.22
C SER A 311 10.01 8.67 -7.57
N GLY A 312 9.63 7.64 -6.81
CA GLY A 312 10.55 6.73 -6.14
C GLY A 312 11.45 5.97 -7.12
N THR A 313 10.87 5.41 -8.19
CA THR A 313 11.65 4.76 -9.26
C THR A 313 12.60 5.74 -9.95
N TYR A 314 12.15 6.98 -10.18
CA TYR A 314 13.00 8.01 -10.77
C TYR A 314 14.17 8.38 -9.84
N SER A 315 13.90 8.61 -8.56
CA SER A 315 14.92 8.92 -7.55
C SER A 315 15.91 7.76 -7.38
N GLN A 316 15.45 6.51 -7.38
CA GLN A 316 16.32 5.34 -7.28
C GLN A 316 17.26 5.24 -8.49
N ASN A 317 16.74 5.46 -9.70
CA ASN A 317 17.57 5.47 -10.91
C ASN A 317 18.60 6.61 -10.89
N LEU A 318 18.25 7.76 -10.32
CA LEU A 318 19.16 8.89 -10.20
C LEU A 318 20.23 8.64 -9.13
N ALA A 319 19.86 8.04 -8.00
CA ALA A 319 20.79 7.60 -6.96
C ALA A 319 21.84 6.62 -7.49
N VAL A 320 21.44 5.66 -8.34
CA VAL A 320 22.37 4.75 -9.02
C VAL A 320 23.37 5.51 -9.89
N LYS A 321 22.92 6.53 -10.64
CA LYS A 321 23.80 7.36 -11.47
C LYS A 321 24.76 8.21 -10.62
N ILE A 322 24.27 8.81 -9.53
CA ILE A 322 25.09 9.58 -8.60
C ILE A 322 26.16 8.69 -7.97
N GLN A 323 25.78 7.50 -7.51
CA GLN A 323 26.72 6.54 -6.94
C GLN A 323 27.76 6.09 -7.97
N GLY A 324 27.35 5.84 -9.22
CA GLY A 324 28.28 5.54 -10.32
C GLY A 324 29.27 6.68 -10.58
N SER A 325 28.80 7.93 -10.61
CA SER A 325 29.65 9.13 -10.77
C SER A 325 30.64 9.28 -9.62
N LEU A 326 30.18 9.04 -8.38
CA LEU A 326 31.04 9.03 -7.19
C LEU A 326 32.10 7.92 -7.25
N CYS A 327 31.79 6.76 -7.82
CA CYS A 327 32.78 5.72 -8.05
C CYS A 327 33.88 6.18 -9.01
N GLU A 328 33.54 6.90 -10.09
CA GLU A 328 34.54 7.47 -11.01
C GLU A 328 35.43 8.52 -10.32
N VAL A 329 34.84 9.40 -9.50
CA VAL A 329 35.58 10.39 -8.70
C VAL A 329 36.56 9.70 -7.75
N ASN A 330 36.10 8.66 -7.04
CA ASN A 330 36.94 7.88 -6.14
C ASN A 330 38.03 7.11 -6.88
N GLN A 331 37.75 6.62 -8.09
CA GLN A 331 38.75 5.93 -8.91
C GLN A 331 39.90 6.87 -9.28
N VAL A 332 39.61 8.12 -9.68
CA VAL A 332 40.63 9.14 -9.93
C VAL A 332 41.46 9.38 -8.67
N ALA A 333 40.83 9.60 -7.52
CA ALA A 333 41.56 9.82 -6.27
C ALA A 333 42.44 8.62 -5.88
N MET A 334 41.93 7.39 -6.00
CA MET A 334 42.69 6.18 -5.71
C MET A 334 43.90 6.01 -6.65
N GLU A 335 43.73 6.28 -7.95
CA GLU A 335 44.82 6.24 -8.93
C GLU A 335 45.89 7.29 -8.61
N THR A 336 45.48 8.53 -8.30
CA THR A 336 46.40 9.63 -7.96
C THR A 336 47.17 9.34 -6.66
N PHE A 337 46.49 8.87 -5.61
CA PHE A 337 47.15 8.59 -4.32
C PHE A 337 48.05 7.36 -4.37
N SER A 338 47.63 6.29 -5.05
CA SER A 338 48.47 5.09 -5.23
C SER A 338 49.72 5.39 -6.05
N ASN A 339 49.63 6.30 -7.03
CA ASN A 339 50.73 6.68 -7.92
C ASN A 339 51.32 8.07 -7.62
N MET A 340 51.22 8.55 -6.38
CA MET A 340 51.64 9.90 -5.98
C MET A 340 53.10 10.21 -6.34
N LYS A 341 53.99 9.21 -6.28
CA LYS A 341 55.40 9.36 -6.69
C LYS A 341 55.54 9.72 -8.18
N THR A 342 54.72 9.11 -9.03
CA THR A 342 54.69 9.35 -10.49
C THR A 342 54.13 10.74 -10.79
N VAL A 343 53.04 11.14 -10.12
CA VAL A 343 52.45 12.48 -10.29
C VAL A 343 53.46 13.57 -9.96
N ARG A 344 54.19 13.42 -8.84
CA ARG A 344 55.26 14.36 -8.46
C ARG A 344 56.46 14.35 -9.40
N SER A 345 56.84 13.20 -9.97
CA SER A 345 57.97 13.16 -10.92
C SER A 345 57.67 13.91 -12.22
N PHE A 346 56.40 14.02 -12.59
CA PHE A 346 55.94 14.80 -13.74
C PHE A 346 55.46 16.22 -13.36
N ALA A 347 55.52 16.60 -12.08
CA ALA A 347 55.02 17.90 -11.55
C ALA A 347 53.60 18.25 -12.03
N ASN A 348 52.71 17.24 -12.07
CA ASN A 348 51.35 17.37 -12.62
C ASN A 348 50.25 17.33 -11.53
N GLU A 349 50.54 17.81 -10.32
CA GLU A 349 49.57 17.82 -9.22
C GLU A 349 48.31 18.64 -9.57
N GLU A 350 48.50 19.78 -10.24
CA GLU A 350 47.41 20.67 -10.62
C GLU A 350 46.54 20.10 -11.74
N GLY A 351 47.15 19.34 -12.67
CA GLY A 351 46.42 18.62 -13.71
C GLY A 351 45.55 17.48 -13.15
N GLU A 352 46.04 16.73 -12.17
CA GLU A 352 45.24 15.72 -11.47
C GLU A 352 44.13 16.35 -10.63
N CYS A 353 44.38 17.52 -10.04
CA CYS A 353 43.35 18.29 -9.33
C CYS A 353 42.21 18.72 -10.28
N GLN A 354 42.54 19.27 -11.45
CA GLN A 354 41.55 19.61 -12.48
C GLN A 354 40.80 18.38 -13.00
N ARG A 355 41.47 17.24 -13.16
CA ARG A 355 40.83 15.96 -13.55
C ARG A 355 39.80 15.51 -12.51
N TYR A 356 40.13 15.66 -11.22
CA TYR A 356 39.22 15.36 -10.12
C TYR A 356 38.04 16.34 -10.09
N GLU A 357 38.28 17.65 -10.20
CA GLU A 357 37.24 18.68 -10.24
C GLU A 357 36.27 18.48 -11.41
N GLY A 358 36.76 18.11 -12.59
CA GLY A 358 35.90 17.82 -13.75
C GLY A 358 34.93 16.65 -13.52
N LYS A 359 35.38 15.60 -12.83
CA LYS A 359 34.50 14.48 -12.43
C LYS A 359 33.56 14.86 -11.28
N LEU A 360 34.00 15.74 -10.40
CA LEU A 360 33.19 16.26 -9.31
C LEU A 360 32.06 17.15 -9.82
N ASP A 361 32.30 17.99 -10.84
CA ASP A 361 31.27 18.84 -11.44
C ASP A 361 30.17 18.01 -12.13
N ALA A 362 30.53 16.92 -12.81
CA ALA A 362 29.54 15.96 -13.33
C ALA A 362 28.64 15.39 -12.22
N THR A 363 29.22 15.06 -11.07
CA THR A 363 28.47 14.60 -9.89
C THR A 363 27.59 15.71 -9.32
N TYR A 364 28.09 16.95 -9.29
CA TYR A 364 27.33 18.12 -8.82
C TYR A 364 26.09 18.38 -9.69
N GLN A 365 26.19 18.25 -11.02
CA GLN A 365 25.03 18.39 -11.91
C GLN A 365 23.95 17.33 -11.62
N LEU A 366 24.36 16.08 -11.36
CA LEU A 366 23.42 15.02 -10.98
C LEU A 366 22.75 15.32 -9.63
N ASN A 367 23.53 15.70 -8.61
CA ASN A 367 22.99 16.09 -7.30
C ASN A 367 22.02 17.29 -7.39
N LYS A 368 22.30 18.26 -8.27
CA LYS A 368 21.39 19.39 -8.52
C LYS A 368 20.06 18.91 -9.10
N THR A 369 20.08 18.00 -10.08
CA THR A 369 18.85 17.41 -10.63
C THR A 369 18.09 16.58 -9.60
N GLU A 370 18.79 15.89 -8.71
CA GLU A 370 18.18 15.14 -7.61
C GLU A 370 17.51 16.07 -6.61
N ALA A 371 18.18 17.14 -6.19
CA ALA A 371 17.61 18.13 -5.27
C ALA A 371 16.32 18.75 -5.83
N LEU A 372 16.29 19.07 -7.13
CA LEU A 372 15.09 19.59 -7.79
C LEU A 372 13.98 18.54 -7.87
N ALA A 373 14.30 17.30 -8.24
CA ALA A 373 13.32 16.20 -8.31
C ALA A 373 12.74 15.85 -6.93
N TYR A 374 13.59 15.87 -5.90
CA TYR A 374 13.19 15.70 -4.51
C TYR A 374 12.26 16.83 -4.06
N GLY A 375 12.62 18.10 -4.32
CA GLY A 375 11.79 19.25 -4.01
C GLY A 375 10.41 19.18 -4.67
N TRP A 376 10.37 18.81 -5.96
CA TRP A 376 9.10 18.60 -6.67
C TRP A 376 8.25 17.50 -6.05
N THR A 377 8.85 16.36 -5.72
CA THR A 377 8.15 15.22 -5.11
C THR A 377 7.59 15.59 -3.74
N LEU A 378 8.34 16.35 -2.92
CA LEU A 378 7.89 16.81 -1.62
C LEU A 378 6.67 17.74 -1.74
N VAL A 379 6.71 18.69 -2.67
CA VAL A 379 5.59 19.61 -2.94
C VAL A 379 4.38 18.85 -3.47
N ALA A 380 4.57 17.94 -4.42
CA ALA A 380 3.51 17.12 -5.00
C ALA A 380 2.80 16.29 -3.92
N ASN A 381 3.56 15.61 -3.04
CA ASN A 381 3.00 14.81 -1.96
C ASN A 381 2.24 15.68 -0.94
N SER A 382 2.81 16.83 -0.56
CA SER A 382 2.19 17.76 0.39
C SER A 382 0.90 18.36 -0.15
N PHE A 383 0.91 18.79 -1.42
CA PHE A 383 -0.27 19.32 -2.10
C PHE A 383 -1.36 18.26 -2.20
N SER A 384 -0.98 17.04 -2.55
CA SER A 384 -1.90 15.92 -2.67
C SER A 384 -2.57 15.57 -1.34
N GLY A 385 -1.82 15.56 -0.24
CA GLY A 385 -2.36 15.35 1.10
C GLY A 385 -3.29 16.47 1.56
N LEU A 386 -2.98 17.73 1.25
CA LEU A 386 -3.87 18.86 1.53
C LEU A 386 -5.15 18.80 0.69
N ALA A 387 -5.04 18.45 -0.59
CA ALA A 387 -6.18 18.28 -1.49
C ALA A 387 -7.13 17.19 -1.00
N LEU A 388 -6.60 16.08 -0.47
CA LEU A 388 -7.40 15.03 0.16
C LEU A 388 -8.22 15.56 1.34
N LYS A 389 -7.58 16.27 2.28
CA LYS A 389 -8.25 16.85 3.46
C LYS A 389 -9.37 17.81 3.06
N VAL A 390 -9.11 18.67 2.08
CA VAL A 390 -10.12 19.60 1.54
C VAL A 390 -11.25 18.83 0.87
N GLY A 391 -10.95 17.79 0.10
CA GLY A 391 -11.94 16.92 -0.55
C GLY A 391 -12.86 16.22 0.45
N ILE A 392 -12.29 15.69 1.54
CA ILE A 392 -13.04 15.06 2.63
C ILE A 392 -13.92 16.09 3.33
N LEU A 393 -13.41 17.29 3.60
CA LEU A 393 -14.19 18.34 4.24
C LEU A 393 -15.35 18.81 3.35
N TYR A 394 -15.13 18.93 2.04
CA TYR A 394 -16.18 19.30 1.08
C TYR A 394 -17.26 18.23 0.98
N PHE A 395 -16.86 16.97 0.75
CA PHE A 395 -17.80 15.86 0.58
C PHE A 395 -18.49 15.48 1.90
N GLY A 396 -17.73 15.45 2.99
CA GLY A 396 -18.21 15.22 4.35
C GLY A 396 -19.14 16.33 4.82
N GLY A 397 -18.82 17.60 4.56
CA GLY A 397 -19.71 18.72 4.87
C GLY A 397 -21.04 18.64 4.12
N ARG A 398 -21.04 18.17 2.86
CA ARG A 398 -22.27 17.91 2.11
C ARG A 398 -23.11 16.77 2.73
N LEU A 399 -22.46 15.72 3.24
CA LEU A 399 -23.15 14.62 3.94
C LEU A 399 -23.76 15.07 5.26
N VAL A 400 -23.08 15.94 6.00
CA VAL A 400 -23.63 16.57 7.22
C VAL A 400 -24.83 17.45 6.88
N THR A 401 -24.76 18.23 5.79
CA THR A 401 -25.88 19.07 5.33
C THR A 401 -27.10 18.25 4.90
N ASN A 402 -26.87 17.01 4.43
CA ASN A 402 -27.93 16.07 4.06
C ASN A 402 -28.45 15.23 5.25
N GLU A 403 -28.01 15.51 6.48
CA GLU A 403 -28.36 14.77 7.70
C GLU A 403 -28.01 13.26 7.64
N GLU A 404 -27.08 12.85 6.77
CA GLU A 404 -26.64 11.45 6.69
C GLU A 404 -25.56 11.10 7.73
N VAL A 405 -24.82 12.10 8.20
CA VAL A 405 -23.68 11.97 9.12
C VAL A 405 -23.71 13.16 10.08
N SER A 406 -23.44 12.95 11.38
CA SER A 406 -23.37 14.05 12.34
C SER A 406 -22.09 14.89 12.21
N GLY A 407 -22.10 16.12 12.72
CA GLY A 407 -20.91 16.98 12.76
C GLY A 407 -19.75 16.33 13.53
N GLY A 408 -20.05 15.66 14.64
CA GLY A 408 -19.09 14.90 15.43
C GLY A 408 -18.57 13.64 14.73
N GLU A 409 -19.43 12.91 14.01
CA GLU A 409 -19.00 11.78 13.19
C GLU A 409 -18.02 12.22 12.08
N LEU A 410 -18.23 13.39 11.48
CA LEU A 410 -17.28 13.98 10.54
C LEU A 410 -15.93 14.32 11.21
N VAL A 411 -15.95 14.86 12.43
CA VAL A 411 -14.72 15.12 13.21
C VAL A 411 -13.97 13.82 13.50
N SER A 412 -14.67 12.79 13.98
CA SER A 412 -14.08 11.46 14.18
C SER A 412 -13.49 10.90 12.89
N PHE A 413 -14.21 11.03 11.77
CA PHE A 413 -13.76 10.55 10.48
C PHE A 413 -12.48 11.24 10.00
N VAL A 414 -12.37 12.56 10.14
CA VAL A 414 -11.15 13.31 9.80
C VAL A 414 -9.98 12.88 10.69
N LEU A 415 -10.21 12.67 11.98
CA LEU A 415 -9.17 12.20 12.89
C LEU A 415 -8.68 10.78 12.55
N TYR A 416 -9.59 9.87 12.19
CA TYR A 416 -9.22 8.55 11.69
C TYR A 416 -8.47 8.61 10.37
N GLU A 417 -8.89 9.47 9.44
CA GLU A 417 -8.20 9.65 8.17
C GLU A 417 -6.76 10.14 8.36
N LEU A 418 -6.51 11.08 9.26
CA LEU A 418 -5.16 11.56 9.56
C LEU A 418 -4.24 10.43 10.06
N GLN A 419 -4.77 9.54 10.90
CA GLN A 419 -4.03 8.36 11.38
C GLN A 419 -3.85 7.30 10.28
N PHE A 420 -4.84 7.13 9.42
CA PHE A 420 -4.76 6.21 8.29
C PHE A 420 -3.72 6.68 7.27
N ALA A 421 -3.73 7.98 6.92
CA ALA A 421 -2.80 8.58 5.98
C ALA A 421 -1.34 8.45 6.47
N SER A 422 -1.09 8.73 7.76
CA SER A 422 0.26 8.58 8.33
C SER A 422 0.73 7.12 8.35
N ALA A 423 -0.16 6.18 8.69
CA ALA A 423 0.16 4.76 8.68
C ALA A 423 0.45 4.22 7.26
N VAL A 424 -0.28 4.70 6.25
CA VAL A 424 0.00 4.38 4.83
C VAL A 424 1.32 4.99 4.38
N GLU A 425 1.60 6.25 4.75
CA GLU A 425 2.83 6.94 4.38
C GLU A 425 4.07 6.22 4.94
N VAL A 426 4.06 5.83 6.21
CA VAL A 426 5.18 5.10 6.82
C VAL A 426 5.44 3.80 6.07
N ARG A 427 4.39 3.02 5.77
CA ARG A 427 4.54 1.78 4.97
C ARG A 427 5.11 2.06 3.58
N SER A 428 4.69 3.16 2.94
CA SER A 428 5.18 3.52 1.61
C SER A 428 6.65 3.95 1.58
N ARG A 429 7.19 4.45 2.70
CA ARG A 429 8.62 4.82 2.82
C ARG A 429 9.51 3.62 3.14
N THR A 430 8.96 2.58 3.73
CA THR A 430 9.70 1.35 4.09
C THR A 430 9.80 0.34 2.95
N LEU A 431 9.04 0.52 1.88
CA LEU A 431 9.09 -0.25 0.62
C LEU A 431 9.85 0.57 -0.42
#